data_AF-A0A1Q3N6F1-F1
#
_entry.id   AF-A0A1Q3N6F1-F1
#
_cell.length_a   1.000
_cell.length_b   1.000
_cell.length_c   1.000
_cell.angle_alpha   90.00
_cell.angle_beta   90.00
_cell.angle_gamma   90.00
#
_symmetry.space_group_name_H-M   'P 1'
#
loop_
_entity.id
_entity.type
_entity.pdbx_description
1 polymer ?
#
loop_
_entity_poly.entity_id
_entity_poly.type
_entity_poly.pdbx_seq_one_letter_code
_entity_poly.pdbx_strand_id
1 'polypeptide(L)'
;MAKKVLFLVTGMTPQIITETVWALACDPENEEKWIPDEIYVMSTEDGLNQIRKRLFEDGVFLQFQQDYPQLAQVQFSTDSLHAIKNQAGQVLTDLKTPEDNQLAGDSICSIIQDFTKDDNVSLHVSIAGGRKTMGFYAGYALSLYGRAQDRMSHVLVEDKFEPVNDFFYPTPETHYVTNRDGKVLDAKEALVWLANVEFVRMKDAIKDKHQLKGEDSFSQVVNKINESFNDVVLKIHLHKRTVQVNDKFLIKDLSPREFAMLHWFADRRKQGLGGIVAPRVNASSTKKISEDERLYLQKLTQDFKPYYEAFKNTDDIIFDVDSKFFESVKSHLKSSLETNLGLELAAKIAIKQEKKG
;
A
#
# COMPACT_ATOMS: atom_id res chain seq x y z
N MET A 1 -25.44 -0.62 9.68
CA MET A 1 -24.50 0.52 9.73
C MET A 1 -23.11 -0.01 9.47
N ALA A 2 -22.24 0.78 8.84
CA ALA A 2 -20.84 0.39 8.70
C ALA A 2 -20.18 0.34 10.09
N LYS A 3 -19.34 -0.66 10.31
CA LYS A 3 -18.54 -0.84 11.52
C LYS A 3 -17.51 0.29 11.61
N LYS A 4 -17.52 1.03 12.71
CA LYS A 4 -16.65 2.17 12.96
C LYS A 4 -15.34 1.68 13.59
N VAL A 5 -14.24 1.90 12.88
CA VAL A 5 -12.91 1.49 13.32
C VAL A 5 -12.06 2.72 13.55
N LEU A 6 -11.58 2.90 14.78
CA LEU A 6 -10.56 3.90 15.10
C LEU A 6 -9.18 3.24 15.02
N PHE A 7 -8.35 3.70 14.08
CA PHE A 7 -6.96 3.28 13.98
C PHE A 7 -6.03 4.40 14.46
N LEU A 8 -5.10 4.08 15.37
CA LEU A 8 -4.09 5.02 15.84
C LEU A 8 -2.69 4.45 15.66
N VAL A 9 -1.76 5.32 15.30
CA VAL A 9 -0.33 5.10 15.54
C VAL A 9 0.04 5.76 16.86
N THR A 10 0.77 5.06 17.73
CA THR A 10 1.12 5.59 19.06
C THR A 10 2.59 5.37 19.39
N GLY A 11 3.09 6.17 20.33
CA GLY A 11 4.44 6.06 20.87
C GLY A 11 4.38 5.69 22.35
N MET A 12 5.18 6.36 23.17
CA MET A 12 5.23 6.14 24.62
C MET A 12 4.06 6.74 25.40
N THR A 13 3.17 7.49 24.73
CA THR A 13 2.09 8.26 25.35
C THR A 13 0.74 7.62 25.00
N PRO A 14 0.24 6.63 25.77
CA PRO A 14 -1.05 5.99 25.52
C PRO A 14 -2.26 6.91 25.72
N GLN A 15 -2.10 8.03 26.42
CA GLN A 15 -3.12 9.06 26.68
C GLN A 15 -3.80 9.52 25.38
N ILE A 16 -3.03 9.59 24.29
CA ILE A 16 -3.52 10.02 22.97
C ILE A 16 -4.71 9.18 22.48
N ILE A 17 -4.82 7.92 22.92
CA ILE A 17 -5.92 7.02 22.59
C ILE A 17 -7.20 7.51 23.27
N THR A 18 -7.16 7.74 24.57
CA THR A 18 -8.31 8.18 25.36
C THR A 18 -8.70 9.61 25.04
N GLU A 19 -7.73 10.50 24.79
CA GLU A 19 -7.97 11.88 24.32
C GLU A 19 -8.70 11.89 22.97
N THR A 20 -8.24 11.07 22.01
CA THR A 20 -8.87 10.96 20.69
C THR A 20 -10.30 10.43 20.81
N VAL A 21 -10.51 9.35 21.58
CA VAL A 21 -11.84 8.75 21.78
C VAL A 21 -12.76 9.74 22.49
N TRP A 22 -12.28 10.45 23.52
CA TRP A 22 -13.07 11.46 24.22
C TRP A 22 -13.52 12.56 23.26
N ALA A 23 -12.62 13.10 22.45
CA ALA A 23 -12.96 14.19 21.52
C ALA A 23 -13.95 13.75 20.42
N LEU A 24 -13.85 12.48 19.98
CA LEU A 24 -14.77 11.91 18.99
C LEU A 24 -16.16 11.59 19.56
N ALA A 25 -16.23 11.06 20.79
CA ALA A 25 -17.42 10.38 21.30
C ALA A 25 -18.05 11.04 22.53
N CYS A 26 -17.31 11.87 23.26
CA CYS A 26 -17.68 12.33 24.60
C CYS A 26 -17.75 13.86 24.70
N ASP A 27 -16.89 14.59 24.00
CA ASP A 27 -16.79 16.06 24.03
C ASP A 27 -18.16 16.75 23.85
N PRO A 28 -18.76 17.37 24.89
CA PRO A 28 -20.10 17.94 24.81
C PRO A 28 -20.27 18.97 23.69
N GLU A 29 -19.19 19.62 23.25
CA GLU A 29 -19.20 20.62 22.18
C GLU A 29 -19.19 19.98 20.77
N ASN A 30 -18.91 18.68 20.67
CA ASN A 30 -18.98 17.93 19.41
C ASN A 30 -20.42 17.46 19.12
N GLU A 31 -21.11 18.16 18.22
CA GLU A 31 -22.47 17.82 17.78
C GLU A 31 -22.55 16.50 17.00
N GLU A 32 -21.49 16.13 16.27
CA GLU A 32 -21.42 14.91 15.45
C GLU A 32 -20.63 13.80 16.15
N LYS A 33 -21.22 13.25 17.22
CA LYS A 33 -20.61 12.15 17.98
C LYS A 33 -20.26 10.97 17.08
N TRP A 34 -18.99 10.61 17.08
CA TRP A 34 -18.47 9.42 16.40
C TRP A 34 -17.93 8.44 17.44
N ILE A 35 -18.72 7.42 17.78
CA ILE A 35 -18.33 6.38 18.73
C ILE A 35 -17.73 5.20 17.95
N PRO A 36 -16.46 4.81 18.16
CA PRO A 36 -15.89 3.63 17.52
C PRO A 36 -16.55 2.35 18.03
N ASP A 37 -16.73 1.36 17.15
CA ASP A 37 -17.07 -0.01 17.58
C ASP A 37 -15.79 -0.71 18.05
N GLU A 38 -14.67 -0.49 17.35
CA GLU A 38 -13.37 -1.07 17.64
C GLU A 38 -12.25 -0.03 17.56
N ILE A 39 -11.27 -0.18 18.45
CA ILE A 39 -10.03 0.59 18.45
C ILE A 39 -8.90 -0.37 18.09
N TYR A 40 -8.04 0.04 17.17
CA TYR A 40 -6.81 -0.64 16.78
C TYR A 40 -5.62 0.29 16.90
N VAL A 41 -4.51 -0.22 17.44
CA VAL A 41 -3.32 0.59 17.68
C VAL A 41 -2.10 -0.09 17.10
N MET A 42 -1.30 0.66 16.34
CA MET A 42 0.02 0.23 15.89
C MET A 42 1.12 0.99 16.61
N SER A 43 2.08 0.24 17.17
CA SER A 43 3.25 0.81 17.85
C SER A 43 4.44 -0.16 17.86
N THR A 44 5.55 0.29 18.44
CA THR A 44 6.68 -0.57 18.82
C THR A 44 6.37 -1.29 20.13
N GLU A 45 7.18 -2.28 20.50
CA GLU A 45 6.95 -3.05 21.74
C GLU A 45 6.90 -2.15 22.98
N ASP A 46 7.77 -1.14 23.05
CA ASP A 46 7.80 -0.21 24.18
C ASP A 46 6.48 0.57 24.33
N GLY A 47 5.92 1.06 23.21
CA GLY A 47 4.63 1.75 23.20
C GLY A 47 3.45 0.83 23.51
N LEU A 48 3.47 -0.41 22.97
CA LEU A 48 2.45 -1.40 23.29
C LEU A 48 2.48 -1.81 24.77
N ASN A 49 3.66 -1.88 25.38
CA ASN A 49 3.80 -2.13 26.82
C ASN A 49 3.21 -0.99 27.66
N GLN A 50 3.35 0.27 27.23
CA GLN A 50 2.67 1.39 27.90
C GLN A 50 1.15 1.27 27.83
N ILE A 51 0.61 0.87 26.68
CA ILE A 51 -0.84 0.65 26.52
C ILE A 51 -1.32 -0.48 27.43
N ARG A 52 -0.68 -1.64 27.38
CA ARG A 52 -1.04 -2.79 28.22
C ARG A 52 -1.01 -2.40 29.70
N LYS A 53 0.05 -1.72 30.12
CA LYS A 53 0.21 -1.31 31.51
C LYS A 53 -0.86 -0.31 31.94
N ARG A 54 -0.92 0.84 31.25
CA ARG A 54 -1.70 1.99 31.70
C ARG A 54 -3.19 1.84 31.39
N LEU A 55 -3.53 1.39 30.18
CA LEU A 55 -4.92 1.35 29.74
C LEU A 55 -5.63 0.06 30.16
N PHE A 56 -4.92 -1.07 30.23
CA PHE A 56 -5.52 -2.37 30.57
C PHE A 56 -5.28 -2.80 32.01
N GLU A 57 -4.02 -2.95 32.45
CA GLU A 57 -3.71 -3.44 33.80
C GLU A 57 -4.11 -2.44 34.89
N ASP A 58 -3.79 -1.16 34.73
CA ASP A 58 -4.15 -0.11 35.68
C ASP A 58 -5.63 0.31 35.55
N GLY A 59 -6.37 -0.26 34.59
CA GLY A 59 -7.82 -0.13 34.46
C GLY A 59 -8.32 1.22 33.91
N VAL A 60 -7.44 2.08 33.38
CA VAL A 60 -7.82 3.43 32.92
C VAL A 60 -8.89 3.38 31.82
N PHE A 61 -8.79 2.47 30.85
CA PHE A 61 -9.80 2.39 29.80
C PHE A 61 -11.15 1.87 30.31
N LEU A 62 -11.13 0.96 31.29
CA LEU A 62 -12.35 0.49 31.94
C LEU A 62 -13.02 1.62 32.74
N GLN A 63 -12.24 2.42 33.48
CA GLN A 63 -12.75 3.60 34.16
C GLN A 63 -13.34 4.60 33.16
N PHE A 64 -12.68 4.80 32.01
CA PHE A 64 -13.18 5.69 30.97
C PHE A 64 -14.56 5.26 30.43
N GLN A 65 -14.78 3.95 30.27
CA GLN A 65 -16.09 3.42 29.87
C GLN A 65 -17.16 3.57 30.97
N GLN A 66 -16.76 3.58 32.24
CA GLN A 66 -17.68 3.83 33.36
C GLN A 66 -18.06 5.31 33.47
N ASP A 67 -17.09 6.20 33.26
CA ASP A 67 -17.29 7.65 33.27
C ASP A 67 -18.18 8.09 32.09
N TYR A 68 -18.09 7.41 30.95
CA TYR A 68 -18.85 7.70 29.73
C TYR A 68 -19.59 6.45 29.22
N PRO A 69 -20.82 6.20 29.69
CA PRO A 69 -21.57 4.97 29.41
C PRO A 69 -21.81 4.68 27.91
N GLN A 70 -21.79 5.70 27.04
CA GLN A 70 -21.89 5.49 25.59
C GLN A 70 -20.71 4.69 25.02
N LEU A 71 -19.59 4.60 25.73
CA LEU A 71 -18.41 3.82 25.35
C LEU A 71 -18.48 2.35 25.79
N ALA A 72 -19.55 1.93 26.47
CA ALA A 72 -19.64 0.59 27.07
C ALA A 72 -19.49 -0.57 26.07
N GLN A 73 -19.78 -0.34 24.78
CA GLN A 73 -19.68 -1.35 23.73
C GLN A 73 -18.38 -1.25 22.89
N VAL A 74 -17.55 -0.22 23.13
CA VAL A 74 -16.29 -0.02 22.42
C VAL A 74 -15.34 -1.18 22.76
N GLN A 75 -14.88 -1.89 21.73
CA GLN A 75 -13.94 -2.99 21.88
C GLN A 75 -12.52 -2.48 21.76
N PHE A 76 -11.75 -2.61 22.84
CA PHE A 76 -10.33 -2.32 22.85
C PHE A 76 -9.62 -3.27 23.82
N SER A 77 -8.81 -4.17 23.27
CA SER A 77 -8.14 -5.21 24.04
C SER A 77 -6.72 -5.46 23.52
N THR A 78 -6.02 -6.43 24.09
CA THR A 78 -4.69 -6.84 23.63
C THR A 78 -4.67 -7.34 22.18
N ASP A 79 -5.79 -7.88 21.68
CA ASP A 79 -5.91 -8.39 20.31
C ASP A 79 -5.95 -7.24 19.28
N SER A 80 -6.25 -6.03 19.74
CA SER A 80 -6.24 -4.80 18.93
C SER A 80 -4.85 -4.17 18.77
N LEU A 81 -3.82 -4.74 19.40
CA LEU A 81 -2.47 -4.18 19.42
C LEU A 81 -1.59 -4.78 18.33
N HIS A 82 -1.23 -3.95 17.36
CA HIS A 82 -0.40 -4.32 16.21
C HIS A 82 1.05 -3.89 16.44
N ALA A 83 1.91 -4.87 16.65
CA ALA A 83 3.34 -4.63 16.81
C ALA A 83 4.03 -4.50 15.45
N ILE A 84 4.92 -3.51 15.31
CA ILE A 84 5.78 -3.40 14.13
C ILE A 84 6.85 -4.50 14.19
N LYS A 85 6.96 -5.29 13.12
CA LYS A 85 7.84 -6.46 13.04
C LYS A 85 8.83 -6.33 11.90
N ASN A 86 10.00 -6.92 12.07
CA ASN A 86 10.95 -7.10 10.97
C ASN A 86 10.59 -8.34 10.10
N GLN A 87 11.38 -8.56 9.05
CA GLN A 87 11.19 -9.69 8.13
C GLN A 87 11.32 -11.07 8.79
N ALA A 88 12.01 -11.17 9.94
CA ALA A 88 12.12 -12.40 10.73
C ALA A 88 10.94 -12.57 11.71
N GLY A 89 9.95 -11.68 11.69
CA GLY A 89 8.80 -11.69 12.60
C GLY A 89 9.11 -11.16 14.00
N GLN A 90 10.31 -10.64 14.25
CA GLN A 90 10.70 -10.08 15.54
C GLN A 90 10.10 -8.69 15.69
N VAL A 91 9.51 -8.43 16.86
CA VAL A 91 8.94 -7.13 17.19
C VAL A 91 10.06 -6.11 17.43
N LEU A 92 9.91 -4.92 16.84
CA LEU A 92 10.83 -3.81 17.08
C LEU A 92 10.51 -3.15 18.42
N THR A 93 11.54 -2.96 19.26
CA THR A 93 11.40 -2.27 20.56
C THR A 93 11.20 -0.76 20.37
N ASP A 94 11.93 -0.18 19.40
CA ASP A 94 11.86 1.24 19.02
C ASP A 94 12.25 1.40 17.53
N LEU A 95 11.90 2.52 16.89
CA LEU A 95 12.24 2.85 15.50
C LEU A 95 13.47 3.77 15.45
N LYS A 96 14.67 3.21 15.21
CA LYS A 96 15.93 3.97 15.27
C LYS A 96 16.61 4.13 13.92
N THR A 97 16.40 3.20 13.01
CA THR A 97 17.10 3.13 11.72
C THR A 97 16.19 3.52 10.54
N PRO A 98 16.75 3.87 9.37
CA PRO A 98 15.98 4.01 8.14
C PRO A 98 15.15 2.75 7.82
N GLU A 99 15.72 1.57 8.05
CA GLU A 99 15.09 0.27 7.84
C GLU A 99 13.86 0.09 8.77
N ASP A 100 13.98 0.47 10.03
CA ASP A 100 12.84 0.44 10.97
C ASP A 100 11.70 1.35 10.51
N ASN A 101 12.03 2.56 10.02
CA ASN A 101 11.03 3.48 9.49
C ASN A 101 10.36 2.94 8.23
N GLN A 102 11.10 2.23 7.37
CA GLN A 102 10.54 1.57 6.19
C GLN A 102 9.56 0.45 6.60
N LEU A 103 9.94 -0.38 7.58
CA LEU A 103 9.07 -1.44 8.12
C LEU A 103 7.79 -0.86 8.76
N ALA A 104 7.91 0.25 9.47
CA ALA A 104 6.75 0.98 10.01
C ALA A 104 5.85 1.48 8.88
N GLY A 105 6.40 2.09 7.83
CA GLY A 105 5.65 2.56 6.67
C GLY A 105 4.91 1.43 5.96
N ASP A 106 5.57 0.29 5.74
CA ASP A 106 4.95 -0.90 5.13
C ASP A 106 3.81 -1.44 5.99
N SER A 107 4.02 -1.55 7.31
CA SER A 107 3.02 -2.07 8.24
C SER A 107 1.78 -1.16 8.33
N ILE A 108 1.99 0.16 8.45
CA ILE A 108 0.92 1.15 8.53
C ILE A 108 0.13 1.20 7.22
N CYS A 109 0.82 1.17 6.08
CA CYS A 109 0.15 1.15 4.77
C CYS A 109 -0.69 -0.12 4.61
N SER A 110 -0.15 -1.28 4.99
CA SER A 110 -0.87 -2.57 4.89
C SER A 110 -2.15 -2.56 5.71
N ILE A 111 -2.09 -2.18 7.00
CA ILE A 111 -3.27 -2.26 7.87
C ILE A 111 -4.38 -1.28 7.44
N ILE A 112 -4.02 -0.08 6.99
CA ILE A 112 -4.98 0.89 6.44
C ILE A 112 -5.58 0.36 5.13
N GLN A 113 -4.76 -0.24 4.26
CA GLN A 113 -5.25 -0.88 3.04
C GLN A 113 -6.26 -1.99 3.37
N ASP A 114 -6.00 -2.80 4.40
CA ASP A 114 -6.88 -3.89 4.80
C ASP A 114 -8.23 -3.39 5.34
N PHE A 115 -8.24 -2.38 6.21
CA PHE A 115 -9.51 -1.77 6.67
C PHE A 115 -10.29 -1.12 5.53
N THR A 116 -9.61 -0.52 4.55
CA THR A 116 -10.24 0.21 3.45
C THR A 116 -10.65 -0.68 2.26
N LYS A 117 -10.31 -1.97 2.30
CA LYS A 117 -10.83 -3.01 1.38
C LYS A 117 -12.27 -3.42 1.71
N ASP A 118 -12.69 -3.38 2.98
CA ASP A 118 -14.05 -3.78 3.40
C ASP A 118 -15.01 -2.58 3.40
N ASP A 119 -15.91 -2.52 2.41
CA ASP A 119 -16.92 -1.46 2.27
C ASP A 119 -17.89 -1.32 3.44
N ASN A 120 -17.95 -2.32 4.34
CA ASN A 120 -18.72 -2.25 5.58
C ASN A 120 -17.96 -1.65 6.76
N VAL A 121 -16.71 -1.22 6.57
CA VAL A 121 -15.93 -0.50 7.58
C VAL A 121 -15.94 1.01 7.28
N SER A 122 -16.03 1.82 8.32
CA SER A 122 -15.77 3.25 8.30
C SER A 122 -14.52 3.51 9.15
N LEU A 123 -13.40 3.83 8.52
CA LEU A 123 -12.12 4.00 9.20
C LEU A 123 -11.91 5.46 9.61
N HIS A 124 -11.58 5.69 10.88
CA HIS A 124 -11.06 6.96 11.37
C HIS A 124 -9.60 6.79 11.78
N VAL A 125 -8.69 7.56 11.20
CA VAL A 125 -7.25 7.48 11.50
C VAL A 125 -6.83 8.65 12.37
N SER A 126 -6.23 8.38 13.53
CA SER A 126 -5.54 9.40 14.34
C SER A 126 -4.05 9.43 14.02
N ILE A 127 -3.54 10.62 13.67
CA ILE A 127 -2.12 10.84 13.35
C ILE A 127 -1.33 11.50 14.51
N ALA A 128 -1.95 11.60 15.69
CA ALA A 128 -1.42 12.39 16.80
C ALA A 128 -0.36 11.68 17.66
N GLY A 129 -0.09 10.39 17.42
CA GLY A 129 0.83 9.58 18.22
C GLY A 129 2.00 8.99 17.44
N GLY A 130 2.98 8.47 18.18
CA GLY A 130 4.15 7.78 17.63
C GLY A 130 5.26 8.74 17.20
N ARG A 131 6.23 8.21 16.46
CA ARG A 131 7.21 9.08 15.78
C ARG A 131 6.50 9.84 14.66
N LYS A 132 6.93 11.07 14.39
CA LYS A 132 6.36 11.94 13.32
C LYS A 132 6.25 11.23 11.96
N THR A 133 7.17 10.32 11.66
CA THR A 133 7.16 9.49 10.45
C THR A 133 5.98 8.52 10.39
N MET A 134 5.53 7.97 11.52
CA MET A 134 4.35 7.10 11.59
C MET A 134 3.07 7.86 11.25
N GLY A 135 2.89 9.06 11.82
CA GLY A 135 1.76 9.93 11.49
C GLY A 135 1.74 10.32 10.00
N PHE A 136 2.92 10.62 9.43
CA PHE A 136 3.06 10.84 7.99
C PHE A 136 2.60 9.62 7.16
N TYR A 137 3.07 8.42 7.48
CA TYR A 137 2.67 7.22 6.75
C TYR A 137 1.19 6.89 6.91
N ALA A 138 0.61 7.10 8.10
CA ALA A 138 -0.81 6.88 8.34
C ALA A 138 -1.68 7.81 7.47
N GLY A 139 -1.35 9.11 7.45
CA GLY A 139 -2.05 10.05 6.58
C GLY A 139 -1.82 9.80 5.10
N TYR A 140 -0.60 9.44 4.70
CA TYR A 140 -0.30 9.13 3.31
C TYR A 140 -1.00 7.86 2.82
N ALA A 141 -1.01 6.80 3.63
CA ALA A 141 -1.76 5.58 3.33
C ALA A 141 -3.26 5.86 3.17
N LEU A 142 -3.83 6.69 4.05
CA LEU A 142 -5.25 7.06 3.93
C LEU A 142 -5.52 7.91 2.69
N SER A 143 -4.58 8.75 2.25
CA SER A 143 -4.67 9.45 0.97
C SER A 143 -4.72 8.48 -0.22
N LEU A 144 -3.92 7.40 -0.18
CA LEU A 144 -3.86 6.39 -1.24
C LEU A 144 -5.09 5.46 -1.24
N TYR A 145 -5.56 5.04 -0.07
CA TYR A 145 -6.53 3.93 0.05
C TYR A 145 -7.90 4.34 0.63
N GLY A 146 -8.00 5.52 1.25
CA GLY A 146 -9.20 5.98 1.92
C GLY A 146 -10.36 6.29 0.97
N ARG A 147 -11.57 5.99 1.43
CA ARG A 147 -12.86 6.14 0.74
C ARG A 147 -13.66 7.29 1.33
N ALA A 148 -14.77 7.65 0.69
CA ALA A 148 -15.62 8.78 1.09
C ALA A 148 -16.05 8.79 2.57
N GLN A 149 -16.24 7.63 3.20
CA GLN A 149 -16.61 7.50 4.62
C GLN A 149 -15.42 7.60 5.59
N ASP A 150 -14.19 7.39 5.12
CA ASP A 150 -13.02 7.33 6.00
C ASP A 150 -12.58 8.75 6.41
N ARG A 151 -12.04 8.92 7.61
CA ARG A 151 -11.71 10.22 8.22
C ARG A 151 -10.31 10.21 8.82
N MET A 152 -9.74 11.40 9.01
CA MET A 152 -8.46 11.59 9.65
C MET A 152 -8.52 12.76 10.63
N SER A 153 -7.90 12.62 11.79
CA SER A 153 -7.82 13.69 12.77
C SER A 153 -6.48 13.73 13.51
N HIS A 154 -6.25 14.86 14.16
CA HIS A 154 -5.19 15.05 15.14
C HIS A 154 -5.81 15.61 16.42
N VAL A 155 -5.66 14.92 17.53
CA VAL A 155 -6.10 15.42 18.83
C VAL A 155 -5.03 16.33 19.44
N LEU A 156 -5.44 17.36 20.14
CA LEU A 156 -4.59 18.31 20.85
C LEU A 156 -5.16 18.48 22.26
N VAL A 157 -4.29 18.58 23.25
CA VAL A 157 -4.67 18.83 24.63
C VAL A 157 -4.07 20.16 25.06
N GLU A 158 -4.77 20.89 25.94
CA GLU A 158 -4.25 22.11 26.53
C GLU A 158 -2.84 21.91 27.12
N ASP A 159 -1.91 22.81 26.78
CA ASP A 159 -0.48 22.75 27.10
C ASP A 159 -0.17 22.37 28.56
N LYS A 160 -1.01 22.79 29.52
CA LYS A 160 -0.82 22.50 30.95
C LYS A 160 -1.01 21.02 31.30
N PHE A 161 -1.76 20.27 30.49
CA PHE A 161 -2.02 18.83 30.65
C PHE A 161 -1.06 17.96 29.84
N GLU A 162 -0.43 18.45 28.77
CA GLU A 162 0.57 17.70 27.98
C GLU A 162 1.67 17.02 28.84
N PRO A 163 2.28 17.66 29.86
CA PRO A 163 3.32 17.03 30.68
C PRO A 163 2.76 16.14 31.82
N VAL A 164 1.44 16.02 31.95
CA VAL A 164 0.77 15.32 33.04
C VAL A 164 0.58 13.85 32.67
N ASN A 165 1.51 12.99 33.09
CA ASN A 165 1.48 11.56 32.77
C ASN A 165 0.18 10.85 33.20
N ASP A 166 -0.54 11.36 34.20
CA ASP A 166 -1.75 10.74 34.76
C ASP A 166 -3.06 11.37 34.24
N PHE A 167 -2.99 12.35 33.36
CA PHE A 167 -4.14 12.83 32.61
C PHE A 167 -4.40 11.93 31.40
N PHE A 168 -5.64 11.51 31.17
CA PHE A 168 -6.00 10.62 30.05
C PHE A 168 -7.17 11.14 29.23
N TYR A 169 -8.14 11.77 29.88
CA TYR A 169 -9.32 12.34 29.25
C TYR A 169 -9.97 13.32 30.25
N PRO A 170 -10.75 14.30 29.79
CA PRO A 170 -11.55 15.12 30.68
C PRO A 170 -12.57 14.29 31.46
N THR A 171 -12.56 14.33 32.79
CA THR A 171 -13.47 13.54 33.63
C THR A 171 -14.83 14.24 33.81
N PRO A 172 -15.94 13.51 33.99
CA PRO A 172 -17.24 14.13 34.23
C PRO A 172 -17.29 14.88 35.58
N GLU A 173 -16.55 14.38 36.56
CA GLU A 173 -16.42 14.98 37.89
C GLU A 173 -14.98 15.34 38.22
N THR A 174 -14.82 16.24 39.19
CA THR A 174 -13.51 16.74 39.61
C THR A 174 -12.57 15.59 39.96
N HIS A 175 -11.43 15.55 39.26
CA HIS A 175 -10.40 14.54 39.45
C HIS A 175 -9.04 15.22 39.34
N TYR A 176 -8.34 15.33 40.46
CA TYR A 176 -7.07 16.03 40.51
C TYR A 176 -5.92 15.15 40.01
N VAL A 177 -5.20 15.66 39.02
CA VAL A 177 -3.95 15.11 38.49
C VAL A 177 -2.81 16.07 38.80
N THR A 178 -1.59 15.54 38.94
CA THR A 178 -0.43 16.35 39.33
C THR A 178 0.65 16.26 38.27
N ASN A 179 1.17 17.41 37.84
CA ASN A 179 2.28 17.47 36.90
C ASN A 179 3.62 17.16 37.60
N ARG A 180 4.72 17.08 36.85
CA ARG A 180 6.06 16.80 37.41
C ARG A 180 6.59 17.88 38.35
N ASP A 181 6.07 19.11 38.25
CA ASP A 181 6.44 20.25 39.10
C ASP A 181 5.58 20.35 40.37
N GLY A 182 4.69 19.36 40.62
CA GLY A 182 3.80 19.35 41.78
C GLY A 182 2.56 20.24 41.62
N LYS A 183 2.33 20.82 40.44
CA LYS A 183 1.12 21.59 40.13
C LYS A 183 -0.07 20.64 40.00
N VAL A 184 -1.10 20.91 40.79
CA VAL A 184 -2.38 20.18 40.77
C VAL A 184 -3.31 20.82 39.74
N LEU A 185 -3.90 19.99 38.89
CA LEU A 185 -4.85 20.37 37.85
C LEU A 185 -6.09 19.48 37.98
N ASP A 186 -7.27 20.03 37.72
CA ASP A 186 -8.51 19.26 37.69
C ASP A 186 -8.75 18.75 36.26
N ALA A 187 -8.73 17.43 36.05
CA ALA A 187 -8.93 16.81 34.75
C ALA A 187 -10.31 17.15 34.14
N LYS A 188 -11.32 17.45 34.97
CA LYS A 188 -12.65 17.91 34.49
C LYS A 188 -12.56 19.19 33.65
N GLU A 189 -11.62 20.06 33.97
CA GLU A 189 -11.43 21.38 33.35
C GLU A 189 -10.46 21.33 32.16
N ALA A 190 -10.08 20.14 31.69
CA ALA A 190 -9.16 19.97 30.58
C ALA A 190 -9.83 20.27 29.24
N LEU A 191 -9.18 21.09 28.42
CA LEU A 191 -9.60 21.34 27.04
C LEU A 191 -8.87 20.38 26.11
N VAL A 192 -9.65 19.69 25.27
CA VAL A 192 -9.16 18.79 24.24
C VAL A 192 -9.81 19.20 22.91
N TRP A 193 -8.99 19.39 21.89
CA TRP A 193 -9.45 19.76 20.55
C TRP A 193 -9.21 18.63 19.56
N LEU A 194 -10.17 18.40 18.68
CA LEU A 194 -10.04 17.47 17.56
C LEU A 194 -9.93 18.24 16.25
N ALA A 195 -8.74 18.30 15.67
CA ALA A 195 -8.54 18.85 14.34
C ALA A 195 -8.83 17.79 13.29
N ASN A 196 -9.90 17.96 12.51
CA ASN A 196 -10.11 17.17 11.30
C ASN A 196 -9.05 17.55 10.27
N VAL A 197 -8.34 16.56 9.73
CA VAL A 197 -7.29 16.79 8.75
C VAL A 197 -7.79 16.43 7.37
N GLU A 198 -7.83 17.42 6.47
CA GLU A 198 -8.18 17.20 5.07
C GLU A 198 -7.05 16.47 4.33
N PHE A 199 -7.44 15.58 3.40
CA PHE A 199 -6.50 14.86 2.56
C PHE A 199 -7.10 14.56 1.19
N VAL A 200 -6.23 14.45 0.19
CA VAL A 200 -6.62 14.11 -1.17
C VAL A 200 -6.90 12.60 -1.25
N ARG A 201 -8.08 12.23 -1.73
CA ARG A 201 -8.46 10.83 -1.93
C ARG A 201 -8.05 10.36 -3.31
N MET A 202 -7.10 9.44 -3.36
CA MET A 202 -6.50 8.95 -4.61
C MET A 202 -6.98 7.55 -5.00
N LYS A 203 -7.68 6.82 -4.11
CA LYS A 203 -8.11 5.41 -4.33
C LYS A 203 -8.71 5.18 -5.71
N ASP A 204 -9.65 6.03 -6.11
CA ASP A 204 -10.38 5.91 -7.37
C ASP A 204 -9.60 6.46 -8.57
N ALA A 205 -8.64 7.34 -8.34
CA ALA A 205 -7.73 7.86 -9.37
C ALA A 205 -6.61 6.87 -9.71
N ILE A 206 -6.28 5.95 -8.80
CA ILE A 206 -5.27 4.92 -9.01
C ILE A 206 -5.85 3.83 -9.91
N LYS A 207 -5.16 3.56 -11.04
CA LYS A 207 -5.54 2.50 -11.99
C LYS A 207 -5.60 1.14 -11.30
N ASP A 208 -6.56 0.31 -11.68
CA ASP A 208 -6.73 -1.02 -11.05
C ASP A 208 -5.52 -1.93 -11.17
N LYS A 209 -4.74 -1.80 -12.25
CA LYS A 209 -3.50 -2.55 -12.46
C LYS A 209 -2.28 -1.96 -11.75
N HIS A 210 -2.40 -0.82 -11.07
CA HIS A 210 -1.27 -0.18 -10.40
C HIS A 210 -0.83 -1.05 -9.23
N GLN A 211 0.48 -1.17 -9.02
CA GLN A 211 1.06 -1.98 -7.95
C GLN A 211 0.66 -1.55 -6.52
N LEU A 212 0.00 -0.39 -6.34
CA LEU A 212 -0.60 0.05 -5.08
C LEU A 212 -1.87 -0.74 -4.71
N LYS A 213 -2.51 -1.34 -5.71
CA LYS A 213 -3.68 -2.22 -5.56
C LYS A 213 -3.28 -3.71 -5.59
N GLY A 214 -1.98 -4.01 -5.67
CA GLY A 214 -1.43 -5.36 -5.68
C GLY A 214 -0.90 -5.80 -4.31
N GLU A 215 -0.08 -6.86 -4.33
CA GLU A 215 0.52 -7.49 -3.14
C GLU A 215 1.87 -6.88 -2.73
N ASP A 216 2.36 -5.87 -3.46
CA ASP A 216 3.62 -5.21 -3.12
C ASP A 216 3.46 -4.43 -1.81
N SER A 217 4.49 -4.49 -0.94
CA SER A 217 4.59 -3.55 0.17
C SER A 217 4.78 -2.12 -0.33
N PHE A 218 4.47 -1.14 0.52
CA PHE A 218 4.62 0.26 0.17
C PHE A 218 6.03 0.59 -0.33
N SER A 219 7.06 0.10 0.37
CA SER A 219 8.46 0.30 0.00
C SER A 219 8.85 -0.39 -1.31
N GLN A 220 8.26 -1.55 -1.63
CA GLN A 220 8.44 -2.20 -2.93
C GLN A 220 7.84 -1.37 -4.06
N VAL A 221 6.64 -0.81 -3.87
CA VAL A 221 6.02 0.10 -4.83
C VAL A 221 6.90 1.32 -5.08
N VAL A 222 7.37 1.98 -4.01
CA VAL A 222 8.27 3.13 -4.10
C VAL A 222 9.54 2.79 -4.85
N ASN A 223 10.16 1.63 -4.56
CA ASN A 223 11.37 1.18 -5.25
C ASN A 223 11.13 0.96 -6.75
N LYS A 224 10.04 0.26 -7.14
CA LYS A 224 9.68 0.05 -8.55
C LYS A 224 9.47 1.36 -9.30
N ILE A 225 8.76 2.32 -8.69
CA ILE A 225 8.52 3.64 -9.29
C ILE A 225 9.83 4.41 -9.43
N ASN A 226 10.66 4.46 -8.38
CA ASN A 226 11.93 5.18 -8.41
C ASN A 226 12.88 4.63 -9.48
N GLU A 227 12.92 3.32 -9.64
CA GLU A 227 13.71 2.67 -10.69
C GLU A 227 13.25 3.03 -12.11
N SER A 228 11.99 3.43 -12.29
CA SER A 228 11.49 3.93 -13.57
C SER A 228 12.02 5.32 -13.95
N PHE A 229 12.53 6.09 -12.99
CA PHE A 229 13.13 7.41 -13.25
C PHE A 229 14.61 7.34 -13.62
N ASN A 230 15.26 6.20 -13.36
CA ASN A 230 16.65 5.95 -13.73
C ASN A 230 16.77 5.46 -15.19
N ASP A 231 18.01 5.39 -15.69
CA ASP A 231 18.31 4.71 -16.95
C ASP A 231 17.98 3.22 -16.84
N VAL A 232 17.07 2.75 -17.70
CA VAL A 232 16.59 1.37 -17.63
C VAL A 232 17.47 0.43 -18.43
N VAL A 233 18.06 -0.56 -17.75
CA VAL A 233 18.91 -1.59 -18.36
C VAL A 233 18.18 -2.92 -18.36
N LEU A 234 17.95 -3.47 -19.55
CA LEU A 234 17.37 -4.80 -19.76
C LEU A 234 18.47 -5.83 -20.07
N LYS A 235 18.59 -6.87 -19.24
CA LYS A 235 19.48 -8.02 -19.48
C LYS A 235 18.63 -9.27 -19.67
N ILE A 236 18.77 -9.91 -20.84
CA ILE A 236 18.08 -11.16 -21.17
C ILE A 236 19.08 -12.30 -21.09
N HIS A 237 18.91 -13.19 -20.11
CA HIS A 237 19.80 -14.32 -19.86
C HIS A 237 19.29 -15.56 -20.59
N LEU A 238 19.74 -15.77 -21.83
CA LEU A 238 19.21 -16.82 -22.72
C LEU A 238 19.31 -18.24 -22.13
N HIS A 239 20.45 -18.61 -21.55
CA HIS A 239 20.63 -19.94 -20.97
C HIS A 239 19.75 -20.21 -19.76
N LYS A 240 19.58 -19.19 -18.89
CA LYS A 240 18.77 -19.30 -17.68
C LYS A 240 17.28 -19.06 -17.92
N ARG A 241 16.91 -18.54 -19.10
CA ARG A 241 15.56 -18.09 -19.46
C ARG A 241 14.99 -17.08 -18.46
N THR A 242 15.85 -16.16 -18.01
CA THR A 242 15.47 -15.12 -17.05
C THR A 242 15.69 -13.73 -17.64
N VAL A 243 14.85 -12.78 -17.24
CA VAL A 243 14.98 -11.37 -17.60
C VAL A 243 15.33 -10.58 -16.36
N GLN A 244 16.33 -9.72 -16.44
CA GLN A 244 16.75 -8.87 -15.35
C GLN A 244 16.65 -7.39 -15.74
N VAL A 245 16.05 -6.57 -14.89
CA VAL A 245 15.88 -5.13 -15.09
C VAL A 245 16.60 -4.37 -13.98
N ASN A 246 17.44 -3.40 -14.37
CA ASN A 246 18.26 -2.55 -13.48
C ASN A 246 19.09 -3.33 -12.46
N ASP A 247 19.48 -4.57 -12.79
CA ASP A 247 20.16 -5.52 -11.89
C ASP A 247 19.41 -5.86 -10.59
N LYS A 248 18.17 -5.38 -10.42
CA LYS A 248 17.37 -5.51 -9.19
C LYS A 248 16.20 -6.48 -9.35
N PHE A 249 15.49 -6.41 -10.46
CA PHE A 249 14.28 -7.19 -10.67
C PHE A 249 14.56 -8.38 -11.58
N LEU A 250 14.29 -9.58 -11.09
CA LEU A 250 14.55 -10.84 -11.82
C LEU A 250 13.23 -11.55 -12.11
N ILE A 251 12.86 -11.62 -13.38
CA ILE A 251 11.68 -12.32 -13.90
C ILE A 251 12.12 -13.71 -14.39
N LYS A 252 11.49 -14.77 -13.86
CA LYS A 252 11.89 -16.16 -14.12
C LYS A 252 10.82 -17.00 -14.82
N ASP A 253 9.62 -16.45 -14.94
CA ASP A 253 8.38 -17.16 -15.23
C ASP A 253 7.69 -16.68 -16.51
N LEU A 254 8.40 -15.95 -17.37
CA LEU A 254 7.91 -15.64 -18.71
C LEU A 254 7.70 -16.92 -19.51
N SER A 255 6.53 -17.05 -20.13
CA SER A 255 6.28 -18.19 -21.00
C SER A 255 7.24 -18.17 -22.21
N PRO A 256 7.56 -19.33 -22.83
CA PRO A 256 8.51 -19.36 -23.94
C PRO A 256 8.17 -18.40 -25.11
N ARG A 257 6.88 -18.14 -25.34
CA ARG A 257 6.43 -17.18 -26.38
C ARG A 257 6.71 -15.72 -25.98
N GLU A 258 6.42 -15.36 -24.74
CA GLU A 258 6.66 -14.01 -24.20
C GLU A 258 8.15 -13.71 -24.14
N PHE A 259 8.95 -14.65 -23.65
CA PHE A 259 10.41 -14.54 -23.61
C PHE A 259 11.00 -14.37 -25.00
N ALA A 260 10.58 -15.21 -25.97
CA ALA A 260 11.00 -15.11 -27.36
C ALA A 260 10.63 -13.75 -27.97
N MET A 261 9.42 -13.25 -27.70
CA MET A 261 8.97 -11.96 -28.21
C MET A 261 9.77 -10.80 -27.63
N LEU A 262 10.04 -10.80 -26.32
CA LEU A 262 10.89 -9.80 -25.71
C LEU A 262 12.32 -9.83 -26.29
N HIS A 263 12.89 -11.04 -26.42
CA HIS A 263 14.23 -11.24 -26.98
C HIS A 263 14.32 -10.74 -28.43
N TRP A 264 13.34 -11.07 -29.26
CA TRP A 264 13.29 -10.63 -30.66
C TRP A 264 13.28 -9.12 -30.79
N PHE A 265 12.44 -8.42 -30.02
CA PHE A 265 12.39 -6.96 -30.05
C PHE A 265 13.67 -6.31 -29.49
N ALA A 266 14.26 -6.90 -28.45
CA ALA A 266 15.53 -6.42 -27.88
C ALA A 266 16.69 -6.54 -28.89
N ASP A 267 16.79 -7.67 -29.61
CA ASP A 267 17.80 -7.89 -30.64
C ASP A 267 17.66 -6.89 -31.80
N ARG A 268 16.43 -6.69 -32.28
CA ARG A 268 16.15 -5.68 -33.32
C ARG A 268 16.61 -4.31 -32.88
N ARG A 269 16.30 -3.91 -31.64
CA ARG A 269 16.73 -2.61 -31.09
C ARG A 269 18.25 -2.51 -31.01
N LYS A 270 18.93 -3.57 -30.56
CA LYS A 270 20.41 -3.64 -30.48
C LYS A 270 21.07 -3.56 -31.86
N GLN A 271 20.45 -4.13 -32.88
CA GLN A 271 20.91 -4.07 -34.27
C GLN A 271 20.53 -2.76 -34.99
N GLY A 272 19.86 -1.83 -34.31
CA GLY A 272 19.39 -0.58 -34.93
C GLY A 272 18.24 -0.76 -35.92
N LEU A 273 17.57 -1.92 -35.92
CA LEU A 273 16.40 -2.18 -36.76
C LEU A 273 15.16 -1.46 -36.21
N GLY A 274 14.30 -1.02 -37.12
CA GLY A 274 13.01 -0.40 -36.77
C GLY A 274 12.01 -1.38 -36.16
N GLY A 275 10.88 -0.83 -35.70
CA GLY A 275 9.74 -1.59 -35.20
C GLY A 275 9.16 -2.55 -36.26
N ILE A 276 8.24 -3.39 -35.80
CA ILE A 276 7.52 -4.36 -36.64
C ILE A 276 6.12 -3.84 -36.86
N VAL A 277 5.60 -3.93 -38.09
CA VAL A 277 4.19 -3.63 -38.37
C VAL A 277 3.36 -4.82 -37.88
N ALA A 278 2.42 -4.57 -36.96
CA ALA A 278 1.61 -5.67 -36.44
C ALA A 278 0.77 -6.33 -37.56
N PRO A 279 0.75 -7.68 -37.65
CA PRO A 279 -0.07 -8.38 -38.62
C PRO A 279 -1.56 -8.07 -38.38
N ARG A 280 -2.30 -7.81 -39.46
CA ARG A 280 -3.73 -7.43 -39.39
C ARG A 280 -4.69 -8.59 -39.64
N VAL A 281 -4.20 -9.63 -40.29
CA VAL A 281 -4.97 -10.81 -40.69
C VAL A 281 -4.73 -11.97 -39.73
N ASN A 282 -5.79 -12.74 -39.51
CA ASN A 282 -5.74 -14.01 -38.81
C ASN A 282 -5.63 -15.11 -39.87
N ALA A 283 -4.63 -16.00 -39.75
CA ALA A 283 -4.32 -17.03 -40.72
C ALA A 283 -5.46 -18.07 -40.87
N SER A 284 -6.25 -18.26 -39.81
CA SER A 284 -7.44 -19.12 -39.80
C SER A 284 -8.75 -18.45 -40.27
N SER A 285 -8.69 -17.19 -40.71
CA SER A 285 -9.86 -16.44 -41.17
C SER A 285 -10.41 -16.94 -42.51
N THR A 286 -11.73 -16.95 -42.66
CA THR A 286 -12.42 -17.25 -43.94
C THR A 286 -12.37 -16.10 -44.95
N LYS A 287 -11.86 -14.91 -44.55
CA LYS A 287 -11.71 -13.76 -45.44
C LYS A 287 -10.54 -13.98 -46.41
N LYS A 288 -10.68 -13.45 -47.63
CA LYS A 288 -9.62 -13.49 -48.65
C LYS A 288 -8.43 -12.65 -48.19
N ILE A 289 -7.34 -13.31 -47.81
CA ILE A 289 -6.04 -12.71 -47.47
C ILE A 289 -5.32 -12.39 -48.78
N SER A 290 -4.76 -11.19 -48.93
CA SER A 290 -3.99 -10.81 -50.13
C SER A 290 -2.67 -11.56 -50.21
N GLU A 291 -2.04 -11.62 -51.39
CA GLU A 291 -0.72 -12.25 -51.54
C GLU A 291 0.35 -11.51 -50.73
N ASP A 292 0.30 -10.17 -50.70
CA ASP A 292 1.22 -9.35 -49.89
C ASP A 292 1.09 -9.65 -48.39
N GLU A 293 -0.13 -9.83 -47.88
CA GLU A 293 -0.38 -10.18 -46.48
C GLU A 293 0.16 -11.58 -46.15
N ARG A 294 -0.01 -12.56 -47.06
CA ARG A 294 0.55 -13.91 -46.90
C ARG A 294 2.07 -13.89 -46.87
N LEU A 295 2.69 -13.17 -47.80
CA LEU A 295 4.16 -13.06 -47.86
C LEU A 295 4.70 -12.38 -46.60
N TYR A 296 4.00 -11.37 -46.08
CA TYR A 296 4.37 -10.70 -44.85
C TYR A 296 4.26 -11.61 -43.62
N LEU A 297 3.17 -12.38 -43.50
CA LEU A 297 3.00 -13.36 -42.43
C LEU A 297 4.10 -14.44 -42.44
N GLN A 298 4.44 -14.96 -43.63
CA GLN A 298 5.51 -15.93 -43.78
C GLN A 298 6.85 -15.35 -43.32
N LYS A 299 7.15 -14.12 -43.73
CA LYS A 299 8.36 -13.41 -43.28
C LYS A 299 8.39 -13.21 -41.77
N LEU A 300 7.32 -12.71 -41.16
CA LEU A 300 7.25 -12.52 -39.70
C LEU A 300 7.44 -13.83 -38.95
N THR A 301 6.81 -14.89 -39.44
CA THR A 301 6.92 -16.22 -38.84
C THR A 301 8.34 -16.74 -38.94
N GLN A 302 8.99 -16.59 -40.10
CA GLN A 302 10.38 -16.98 -40.29
C GLN A 302 11.35 -16.16 -39.43
N ASP A 303 11.10 -14.86 -39.26
CA ASP A 303 11.93 -13.98 -38.44
C ASP A 303 11.80 -14.31 -36.93
N PHE A 304 10.60 -14.67 -36.46
CA PHE A 304 10.35 -14.98 -35.05
C PHE A 304 10.68 -16.43 -34.67
N LYS A 305 10.53 -17.37 -35.60
CA LYS A 305 10.69 -18.82 -35.36
C LYS A 305 12.01 -19.19 -34.65
N PRO A 306 13.20 -18.68 -35.02
CA PRO A 306 14.45 -18.97 -34.31
C PRO A 306 14.43 -18.56 -32.84
N TYR A 307 13.75 -17.46 -32.51
CA TYR A 307 13.60 -17.00 -31.14
C TYR A 307 12.71 -17.93 -30.34
N TYR A 308 11.67 -18.51 -30.93
CA TYR A 308 10.73 -19.37 -30.21
C TYR A 308 11.23 -20.82 -30.07
N GLU A 309 11.82 -21.38 -31.12
CA GLU A 309 12.35 -22.75 -31.13
C GLU A 309 13.45 -22.96 -30.10
N ALA A 310 14.31 -21.95 -29.92
CA ALA A 310 15.37 -21.96 -28.91
C ALA A 310 14.87 -22.25 -27.47
N PHE A 311 13.57 -22.05 -27.20
CA PHE A 311 13.01 -22.20 -25.85
C PHE A 311 11.91 -23.23 -25.71
N LYS A 312 11.30 -23.73 -26.80
CA LYS A 312 10.18 -24.68 -26.70
C LYS A 312 10.60 -26.16 -26.64
N ASN A 313 11.89 -26.49 -26.78
CA ASN A 313 12.40 -27.87 -26.77
C ASN A 313 11.60 -28.81 -27.71
N THR A 314 11.17 -28.32 -28.87
CA THR A 314 10.43 -29.09 -29.88
C THR A 314 10.65 -28.44 -31.24
N ASP A 315 11.07 -29.23 -32.23
CA ASP A 315 11.41 -28.76 -33.58
C ASP A 315 10.17 -28.72 -34.52
N ASP A 316 9.04 -29.28 -34.10
CA ASP A 316 7.79 -29.36 -34.88
C ASP A 316 6.75 -28.31 -34.47
N ILE A 317 7.16 -27.05 -34.36
CA ILE A 317 6.21 -25.97 -34.08
C ILE A 317 5.62 -25.46 -35.39
N ILE A 318 4.40 -25.91 -35.70
CA ILE A 318 3.58 -25.31 -36.75
C ILE A 318 2.80 -24.15 -36.11
N PHE A 319 3.13 -22.93 -36.49
CA PHE A 319 2.44 -21.72 -36.06
C PHE A 319 2.62 -20.62 -37.10
N ASP A 320 1.68 -19.66 -37.10
CA ASP A 320 1.79 -18.41 -37.85
C ASP A 320 1.84 -17.25 -36.87
N VAL A 321 2.74 -16.30 -37.10
CA VAL A 321 2.74 -15.00 -36.41
C VAL A 321 1.66 -14.11 -37.03
N ASP A 322 0.41 -14.53 -36.86
CA ASP A 322 -0.77 -13.81 -37.32
C ASP A 322 -1.25 -12.77 -36.30
N SER A 323 -2.31 -12.03 -36.61
CA SER A 323 -2.83 -10.97 -35.74
C SER A 323 -3.25 -11.49 -34.35
N LYS A 324 -3.82 -12.70 -34.29
CA LYS A 324 -4.27 -13.30 -33.03
C LYS A 324 -3.09 -13.72 -32.17
N PHE A 325 -2.10 -14.38 -32.77
CA PHE A 325 -0.87 -14.78 -32.09
C PHE A 325 -0.12 -13.56 -31.57
N PHE A 326 0.14 -12.57 -32.44
CA PHE A 326 0.95 -11.42 -32.12
C PHE A 326 0.34 -10.58 -30.99
N GLU A 327 -0.95 -10.25 -31.07
CA GLU A 327 -1.62 -9.47 -30.02
C GLU A 327 -1.76 -10.26 -28.71
N SER A 328 -2.01 -11.57 -28.77
CA SER A 328 -2.07 -12.41 -27.58
C SER A 328 -0.73 -12.44 -26.84
N VAL A 329 0.38 -12.71 -27.55
CA VAL A 329 1.71 -12.78 -26.93
C VAL A 329 2.15 -11.40 -26.42
N LYS A 330 1.90 -10.33 -27.18
CA LYS A 330 2.16 -8.94 -26.76
C LYS A 330 1.40 -8.58 -25.48
N SER A 331 0.11 -8.93 -25.41
CA SER A 331 -0.75 -8.64 -24.26
C SER A 331 -0.33 -9.41 -23.01
N HIS A 332 -0.02 -10.70 -23.15
CA HIS A 332 0.48 -11.50 -22.03
C HIS A 332 1.85 -11.02 -21.56
N LEU A 333 2.78 -10.75 -22.49
CA LEU A 333 4.10 -10.20 -22.13
C LEU A 333 3.94 -8.88 -21.38
N LYS A 334 3.10 -7.96 -21.86
CA LYS A 334 2.79 -6.71 -21.16
C LYS A 334 2.29 -6.98 -19.74
N SER A 335 1.35 -7.90 -19.57
CA SER A 335 0.79 -8.23 -18.26
C SER A 335 1.85 -8.82 -17.32
N SER A 336 2.68 -9.76 -17.80
CA SER A 336 3.78 -10.35 -17.03
C SER A 336 4.82 -9.30 -16.60
N LEU A 337 5.14 -8.34 -17.47
CA LEU A 337 6.03 -7.22 -17.14
C LEU A 337 5.40 -6.27 -16.11
N GLU A 338 4.14 -5.89 -16.29
CA GLU A 338 3.41 -5.02 -15.34
C GLU A 338 3.32 -5.67 -13.95
N THR A 339 3.03 -6.97 -13.86
CA THR A 339 3.00 -7.70 -12.59
C THR A 339 4.36 -7.70 -11.88
N ASN A 340 5.44 -7.97 -12.61
CA ASN A 340 6.76 -8.09 -12.00
C ASN A 340 7.42 -6.73 -11.68
N LEU A 341 7.17 -5.71 -12.50
CA LEU A 341 7.93 -4.44 -12.46
C LEU A 341 7.09 -3.24 -12.02
N GLY A 342 5.76 -3.36 -11.96
CA GLY A 342 4.88 -2.20 -11.82
C GLY A 342 4.71 -1.45 -13.14
N LEU A 343 3.69 -0.58 -13.22
CA LEU A 343 3.26 0.05 -14.47
C LEU A 343 4.35 0.96 -15.07
N GLU A 344 4.97 1.79 -14.24
CA GLU A 344 5.91 2.83 -14.65
C GLU A 344 7.20 2.22 -15.23
N LEU A 345 7.79 1.25 -14.51
CA LEU A 345 9.01 0.58 -14.94
C LEU A 345 8.75 -0.38 -16.12
N ALA A 346 7.64 -1.14 -16.10
CA ALA A 346 7.26 -1.98 -17.24
C ALA A 346 7.09 -1.16 -18.53
N ALA A 347 6.50 0.03 -18.44
CA ALA A 347 6.30 0.91 -19.59
C ALA A 347 7.62 1.39 -20.25
N LYS A 348 8.76 1.31 -19.56
CA LYS A 348 10.07 1.68 -20.14
C LYS A 348 10.63 0.60 -21.07
N ILE A 349 10.27 -0.66 -20.85
CA ILE A 349 10.74 -1.81 -21.64
C ILE A 349 9.63 -2.50 -22.44
N ALA A 350 8.38 -2.04 -22.30
CA ALA A 350 7.25 -2.56 -23.03
C ALA A 350 7.41 -2.37 -24.55
N ILE A 351 6.90 -3.33 -25.32
CA ILE A 351 6.74 -3.19 -26.77
C ILE A 351 5.64 -2.16 -27.03
N LYS A 352 6.04 -0.95 -27.43
CA LYS A 352 5.12 0.16 -27.72
C LYS A 352 4.68 0.12 -29.17
N GLN A 353 3.41 0.48 -29.38
CA GLN A 353 2.88 0.76 -30.69
C GLN A 353 3.04 2.25 -30.96
N GLU A 354 3.83 2.60 -31.98
CA GLU A 354 4.00 3.98 -32.44
C GLU A 354 3.37 4.10 -33.83
N LYS A 355 2.39 5.01 -33.99
CA LYS A 355 1.57 5.18 -35.21
C LYS A 355 0.65 3.97 -35.50
N LYS A 356 -0.06 3.97 -36.64
CA LYS A 356 -0.98 2.90 -37.10
C LYS A 356 -0.24 1.63 -37.59
N GLY A 357 0.85 1.24 -36.92
CA GLY A 357 1.69 0.09 -37.26
C GLY A 357 2.02 -0.73 -36.04
#